data_AF-A0A5R8XWS6-F1
#
_entry.id   AF-A0A5R8XWS6-F1
#
_cell.length_a   1.000
_cell.length_b   1.000
_cell.length_c   1.000
_cell.angle_alpha   90.00
_cell.angle_beta   90.00
_cell.angle_gamma   90.00
#
_symmetry.space_group_name_H-M   'P 1'
#
loop_
_entity.id
_entity.type
_entity.pdbx_description
1 polymer ?
#
loop_
_entity_poly.entity_id
_entity_poly.type
_entity_poly.pdbx_seq_one_letter_code
_entity_poly.pdbx_strand_id
1 'polypeptide(L)'
;MTYEEIFILGWNLNLFMFFLNFSIAIGTMSKRSKDQLYKENQILSDLKEEFDKYYPYRKYETFVTYLIPFTAFFRMSYRLLEMRAFFNRNKGCTIFDYMVYKYQSDITLAKNKLR
;
A
#
# COMPACT_ATOMS: atom_id res chain seq x y z
N MET A 1 -27.78 9.78 14.43
CA MET A 1 -26.81 8.73 14.07
C MET A 1 -26.36 8.06 15.36
N THR A 2 -26.58 6.76 15.50
CA THR A 2 -26.20 5.99 16.70
C THR A 2 -24.74 5.53 16.63
N TYR A 3 -24.18 5.10 17.76
CA TYR A 3 -22.82 4.54 17.79
C TYR A 3 -22.69 3.30 16.89
N GLU A 4 -23.71 2.44 16.88
CA GLU A 4 -23.75 1.25 16.04
C GLU A 4 -23.75 1.60 14.54
N GLU A 5 -24.49 2.62 14.14
CA GLU A 5 -24.49 3.12 12.77
C GLU A 5 -23.10 3.65 12.34
N ILE A 6 -22.40 4.36 13.22
CA ILE A 6 -21.03 4.84 12.97
C ILE A 6 -20.06 3.65 12.83
N PHE A 7 -20.20 2.65 13.69
CA PHE A 7 -19.38 1.46 13.66
C PHE A 7 -19.55 0.70 12.35
N ILE A 8 -20.79 0.45 11.93
CA ILE A 8 -21.12 -0.20 10.64
C ILE A 8 -20.60 0.62 9.47
N LEU A 9 -20.75 1.94 9.50
CA LEU A 9 -20.21 2.84 8.48
C LEU A 9 -18.70 2.67 8.32
N GLY A 10 -17.95 2.59 9.42
CA GLY A 10 -16.50 2.40 9.39
C GLY A 10 -16.06 1.10 8.73
N TRP A 11 -16.80 0.01 8.95
CA TRP A 11 -16.57 -1.26 8.28
C TRP A 11 -16.94 -1.23 6.81
N ASN A 12 -18.05 -0.59 6.46
CA ASN A 12 -18.45 -0.39 5.06
C ASN A 12 -17.41 0.42 4.28
N LEU A 13 -16.82 1.45 4.89
CA LEU A 13 -15.74 2.23 4.28
C LEU A 13 -14.44 1.43 4.15
N ASN A 14 -14.10 0.59 5.14
CA ASN A 14 -12.98 -0.34 5.02
C ASN A 14 -13.18 -1.30 3.82
N LEU A 15 -14.40 -1.86 3.68
CA LEU A 15 -14.75 -2.75 2.58
C LEU A 15 -14.71 -2.02 1.22
N PHE A 16 -15.21 -0.80 1.15
CA PHE A 16 -15.11 0.03 -0.04
C PHE A 16 -13.64 0.24 -0.47
N MET A 17 -12.75 0.56 0.47
CA MET A 17 -11.33 0.71 0.15
C MET A 17 -10.65 -0.58 -0.27
N PHE A 18 -11.09 -1.72 0.25
CA PHE A 18 -10.62 -3.02 -0.22
C PHE A 18 -10.93 -3.20 -1.71
N PHE A 19 -12.18 -2.96 -2.12
CA PHE A 19 -12.57 -3.05 -3.53
C PHE A 19 -11.82 -2.04 -4.40
N LEU A 20 -11.69 -0.79 -3.95
CA LEU A 20 -10.95 0.23 -4.67
C LEU A 20 -9.49 -0.18 -4.90
N ASN A 21 -8.81 -0.68 -3.87
CA ASN A 21 -7.43 -1.14 -3.99
C ASN A 21 -7.32 -2.35 -4.93
N PHE A 22 -8.26 -3.28 -4.84
CA PHE A 22 -8.33 -4.43 -5.71
C PHE A 22 -8.53 -4.04 -7.18
N SER A 23 -9.41 -3.08 -7.46
CA SER A 23 -9.62 -2.53 -8.81
C SER A 23 -8.35 -1.88 -9.37
N ILE A 24 -7.60 -1.12 -8.54
CA ILE A 24 -6.31 -0.54 -8.95
C ILE A 24 -5.30 -1.65 -9.29
N ALA A 25 -5.20 -2.68 -8.44
CA ALA A 25 -4.29 -3.80 -8.67
C ALA A 25 -4.60 -4.53 -9.99
N ILE A 26 -5.86 -4.90 -10.23
CA ILE A 26 -6.30 -5.52 -11.49
C ILE A 26 -5.99 -4.60 -12.68
N GLY A 27 -6.33 -3.33 -12.58
CA GLY A 27 -6.11 -2.36 -13.67
C GLY A 27 -4.63 -2.12 -13.98
N THR A 28 -3.74 -2.36 -13.02
CA THR A 28 -2.29 -2.27 -13.21
C THR A 28 -1.73 -3.53 -13.85
N MET A 29 -2.21 -4.71 -13.39
CA MET A 29 -1.75 -6.01 -13.90
C MET A 29 -2.22 -6.27 -15.33
N SER A 30 -3.44 -5.86 -15.68
CA SER A 30 -4.03 -6.14 -17.00
C SER A 30 -3.32 -5.44 -18.17
N LYS A 31 -2.49 -4.42 -17.88
CA LYS A 31 -1.78 -3.61 -18.88
C LYS A 31 -0.34 -4.08 -19.16
N ARG A 32 0.13 -5.13 -18.48
CA ARG A 32 1.54 -5.54 -18.47
C ARG A 32 1.72 -6.95 -19.03
N SER A 33 2.85 -7.20 -19.70
CA SER A 33 3.18 -8.54 -20.16
C SER A 33 3.62 -9.44 -18.99
N LYS A 34 3.52 -10.77 -19.18
CA LYS A 34 3.94 -11.74 -18.17
C LYS A 34 5.42 -11.56 -17.77
N ASP A 35 6.29 -11.31 -18.75
CA ASP A 35 7.73 -11.12 -18.50
C ASP A 35 8.02 -9.83 -17.74
N GLN A 36 7.27 -8.75 -18.02
CA GLN A 36 7.37 -7.50 -17.25
C GLN A 36 6.95 -7.72 -15.81
N LEU A 37 5.80 -8.37 -15.59
CA LEU A 37 5.32 -8.67 -14.24
C LEU A 37 6.30 -9.54 -13.45
N TYR A 38 6.97 -10.49 -14.10
CA TYR A 38 7.96 -11.34 -13.44
C TYR A 38 9.17 -10.54 -12.95
N LYS A 39 9.74 -9.68 -13.80
CA LYS A 39 10.89 -8.82 -13.43
C LYS A 39 10.53 -7.84 -12.33
N GLU A 40 9.37 -7.19 -12.43
CA GLU A 40 8.89 -6.27 -11.42
C GLU A 40 8.64 -6.98 -10.07
N ASN A 41 8.06 -8.17 -10.11
CA ASN A 41 7.84 -8.96 -8.90
C ASN A 41 9.16 -9.37 -8.23
N GLN A 42 10.19 -9.69 -9.02
CA GLN A 42 11.52 -9.98 -8.47
C GLN A 42 12.09 -8.78 -7.71
N ILE A 43 12.09 -7.60 -8.33
CA ILE A 43 12.57 -6.36 -7.69
C ILE A 43 11.80 -6.04 -6.41
N LEU A 44 10.46 -6.17 -6.43
CA LEU A 44 9.64 -5.93 -5.24
C LEU A 44 9.84 -6.99 -4.17
N SER A 45 10.14 -8.23 -4.55
CA SER A 45 10.44 -9.31 -3.61
C SER A 45 11.73 -9.01 -2.84
N ASP A 46 12.78 -8.58 -3.54
CA ASP A 46 14.07 -8.25 -2.93
C ASP A 46 13.92 -7.06 -1.96
N LEU A 47 13.21 -6.02 -2.38
CA LEU A 47 12.90 -4.86 -1.52
C LEU A 47 12.06 -5.25 -0.31
N LYS A 48 11.10 -6.16 -0.48
CA LYS A 48 10.27 -6.65 0.61
C LYS A 48 11.08 -7.47 1.61
N GLU A 49 12.00 -8.31 1.14
CA GLU A 49 12.88 -9.08 2.01
C GLU A 49 13.78 -8.16 2.84
N GLU A 50 14.35 -7.11 2.23
CA GLU A 50 15.11 -6.11 2.97
C GLU A 50 14.23 -5.35 3.97
N PHE A 51 13.02 -4.96 3.57
CA PHE A 51 12.07 -4.28 4.44
C PHE A 51 11.65 -5.13 5.65
N ASP A 52 11.38 -6.43 5.44
CA ASP A 52 10.95 -7.37 6.49
C ASP A 52 12.03 -7.51 7.59
N LYS A 53 13.31 -7.25 7.30
CA LYS A 53 14.39 -7.22 8.32
C LYS A 53 14.20 -6.11 9.36
N TYR A 54 13.65 -4.96 8.95
CA TYR A 54 13.41 -3.83 9.84
C TYR A 54 12.04 -3.91 10.53
N TYR A 55 11.07 -4.60 9.93
CA TYR A 55 9.69 -4.68 10.41
C TYR A 55 9.13 -6.12 10.40
N PRO A 56 9.69 -7.04 11.19
CA PRO A 56 9.37 -8.47 11.13
C PRO A 56 7.89 -8.80 11.41
N TYR A 57 7.22 -8.00 12.24
CA TYR A 57 5.83 -8.23 12.66
C TYR A 57 4.78 -7.43 11.86
N ARG A 58 5.17 -6.69 10.82
CA ARG A 58 4.26 -5.81 10.07
C ARG A 58 3.05 -6.54 9.48
N LYS A 59 3.21 -7.83 9.12
CA LYS A 59 2.12 -8.67 8.61
C LYS A 59 1.02 -8.86 9.65
N TYR A 60 1.39 -9.22 10.88
CA TYR A 60 0.45 -9.42 11.98
C TYR A 60 -0.21 -8.09 12.38
N GLU A 61 0.57 -7.02 12.49
CA GLU A 61 0.05 -5.68 12.76
C GLU A 61 -0.99 -5.26 11.71
N THR A 62 -0.70 -5.51 10.43
CA THR A 62 -1.63 -5.22 9.33
C THR A 62 -2.93 -6.02 9.46
N PHE A 63 -2.85 -7.30 9.80
CA PHE A 63 -4.02 -8.14 10.00
C PHE A 63 -4.90 -7.62 11.15
N VAL A 64 -4.29 -7.33 12.30
CA VAL A 64 -5.00 -6.75 13.45
C VAL A 64 -5.63 -5.41 13.08
N THR A 65 -4.93 -4.58 12.29
CA THR A 65 -5.44 -3.27 11.87
C THR A 65 -6.74 -3.38 11.06
N TYR A 66 -6.90 -4.45 10.27
CA TYR A 66 -8.12 -4.65 9.49
C TYR A 66 -9.36 -4.97 10.33
N LEU A 67 -9.18 -5.34 11.61
CA LEU A 67 -10.28 -5.57 12.55
C LEU A 67 -10.80 -4.28 13.18
N ILE A 68 -10.18 -3.14 12.90
CA ILE A 68 -10.54 -1.84 13.48
C ILE A 68 -11.31 -1.02 12.44
N PRO A 69 -12.53 -0.55 12.75
CA PRO A 69 -13.33 0.27 11.83
C PRO A 69 -12.55 1.52 11.38
N PHE A 70 -12.81 1.99 10.16
CA PHE A 70 -12.16 3.14 9.51
C PHE A 70 -10.65 3.04 9.24
N THR A 71 -9.92 2.08 9.81
CA THR A 71 -8.45 2.12 9.70
C THR A 71 -7.96 1.85 8.29
N ALA A 72 -8.57 0.90 7.58
CA ALA A 72 -8.24 0.69 6.16
C ALA A 72 -8.65 1.90 5.32
N PHE A 73 -9.79 2.52 5.65
CA PHE A 73 -10.25 3.75 5.00
C PHE A 73 -9.22 4.88 5.06
N PHE A 74 -8.79 5.26 6.27
CA PHE A 74 -7.81 6.33 6.43
C PHE A 74 -6.45 5.98 5.87
N ARG A 75 -5.95 4.76 6.14
CA ARG A 75 -4.64 4.31 5.64
C ARG A 75 -4.57 4.34 4.12
N MET A 76 -5.61 3.86 3.44
CA MET A 76 -5.64 3.87 1.98
C MET A 76 -5.88 5.27 1.42
N SER A 77 -6.71 6.10 2.06
CA SER A 77 -6.93 7.48 1.62
C SER A 77 -5.63 8.28 1.64
N TYR A 78 -4.85 8.15 2.72
CA TYR A 78 -3.52 8.76 2.80
C TYR A 78 -2.59 8.27 1.67
N ARG A 79 -2.55 6.96 1.41
CA ARG A 79 -1.76 6.38 0.31
C ARG A 79 -2.18 6.89 -1.06
N LEU A 80 -3.48 7.05 -1.32
CA LEU A 80 -3.96 7.60 -2.59
C LEU A 80 -3.52 9.06 -2.80
N LEU A 81 -3.52 9.85 -1.73
CA LEU A 81 -3.01 11.22 -1.76
C LEU A 81 -1.50 11.24 -2.01
N GLU A 82 -0.73 10.37 -1.34
CA GLU A 82 0.71 10.20 -1.55
C GLU A 82 1.02 9.79 -3.00
N MET A 83 0.31 8.79 -3.53
CA MET A 83 0.41 8.36 -4.93
C MET A 83 0.10 9.51 -5.90
N ARG A 84 -1.00 10.23 -5.68
CA ARG A 84 -1.37 11.37 -6.53
C ARG A 84 -0.30 12.46 -6.52
N ALA A 85 0.26 12.78 -5.34
CA ALA A 85 1.35 13.73 -5.22
C ALA A 85 2.61 13.25 -5.97
N PHE A 86 2.93 11.96 -5.86
CA PHE A 86 4.05 11.34 -6.56
C PHE A 86 3.89 11.44 -8.09
N PHE A 87 2.74 11.05 -8.64
CA PHE A 87 2.50 11.10 -10.09
C PHE A 87 2.41 12.54 -10.64
N ASN A 88 1.92 13.48 -9.84
CA ASN A 88 1.90 14.90 -10.24
C ASN A 88 3.32 15.46 -10.40
N ARG A 89 4.27 15.04 -9.55
CA ARG A 89 5.67 15.46 -9.62
C ARG A 89 6.48 14.66 -10.65
N ASN A 90 6.17 13.37 -10.82
CA ASN A 90 6.91 12.45 -11.67
C ASN A 90 6.03 11.99 -12.85
N LYS A 91 6.07 12.76 -13.94
CA LYS A 91 5.31 12.45 -15.16
C LYS A 91 5.87 11.21 -15.85
N GLY A 92 4.98 10.34 -16.33
CA GLY A 92 5.36 9.11 -17.04
C GLY A 92 5.76 7.94 -16.14
N CYS A 93 5.76 8.12 -14.80
CA CYS A 93 5.99 7.03 -13.87
C CYS A 93 4.75 6.14 -13.73
N THR A 94 5.02 4.87 -13.40
CA THR A 94 4.02 3.84 -13.21
C THR A 94 3.78 3.56 -11.72
N ILE A 95 2.72 2.79 -11.42
CA ILE A 95 2.45 2.32 -10.05
C ILE A 95 3.59 1.48 -9.48
N PHE A 96 4.33 0.78 -10.34
CA PHE A 96 5.54 0.06 -9.91
C PHE A 96 6.63 1.00 -9.42
N ASP A 97 6.90 2.09 -10.15
CA ASP A 97 7.91 3.07 -9.75
C ASP A 97 7.56 3.71 -8.40
N TYR A 98 6.27 3.99 -8.18
CA TYR A 98 5.78 4.43 -6.88
C TYR A 98 6.03 3.39 -5.77
N MET A 99 5.75 2.10 -6.03
CA MET A 99 5.98 1.03 -5.05
C MET A 99 7.46 0.89 -4.70
N VAL A 100 8.36 0.93 -5.69
CA VAL A 100 9.81 0.90 -5.48
C VAL A 100 10.26 2.09 -4.65
N TYR A 101 9.85 3.31 -5.02
CA TYR A 101 10.12 4.52 -4.25
C TYR A 101 9.68 4.38 -2.80
N LYS A 102 8.48 3.84 -2.56
CA LYS A 102 7.92 3.72 -1.22
C LYS A 102 8.72 2.74 -0.35
N TYR A 103 9.05 1.56 -0.88
CA TYR A 103 9.88 0.59 -0.16
C TYR A 103 11.27 1.15 0.15
N GLN A 104 11.93 1.77 -0.82
CA GLN A 104 13.27 2.34 -0.62
C GLN A 104 13.26 3.47 0.41
N SER A 105 12.24 4.35 0.37
CA SER A 105 12.08 5.43 1.33
C SER A 105 11.87 4.89 2.75
N ASP A 106 10.96 3.92 2.93
CA ASP A 106 10.70 3.30 4.23
C ASP A 106 11.96 2.58 4.78
N ILE A 107 12.69 1.83 3.95
CA ILE A 107 13.96 1.18 4.32
C ILE A 107 15.01 2.22 4.74
N THR A 108 15.14 3.31 3.99
CA THR A 108 16.12 4.36 4.28
C THR A 108 15.81 5.06 5.60
N LEU A 109 14.53 5.33 5.87
CA LEU A 109 14.09 5.87 7.15
C LEU A 109 14.40 4.92 8.31
N ALA A 110 14.17 3.61 8.14
CA ALA A 110 14.50 2.61 9.14
C ALA A 110 16.00 2.53 9.41
N LYS A 111 16.83 2.54 8.35
CA LYS A 111 18.29 2.58 8.46
C LYS A 111 18.78 3.82 9.21
N ASN A 112 18.22 4.99 8.91
CA ASN A 112 18.60 6.24 9.57
C ASN A 112 18.17 6.30 11.04
N LYS A 113 17.10 5.59 11.43
CA LYS A 113 16.64 5.52 12.83
C LYS A 113 17.50 4.60 13.70
N LEU A 114 18.21 3.65 13.08
CA LEU A 114 19.12 2.71 13.74
C LEU A 114 20.57 3.21 13.80
N ARG A 115 20.87 4.34 13.14
CA ARG A 115 22.13 5.08 13.24
C ARG A 115 22.06 6.09 14.37
#